data_AF-A0A699L8P5-F1
#
_entry.id   AF-A0A699L8P5-F1
#
_cell.length_a   1.000
_cell.length_b   1.000
_cell.length_c   1.000
_cell.angle_alpha   90.00
_cell.angle_beta   90.00
_cell.angle_gamma   90.00
#
_symmetry.space_group_name_H-M   'P 1'
#
loop_
_entity.id
_entity.type
_entity.pdbx_description
1 polymer ?
#
loop_
_entity_poly.entity_id
_entity_poly.type
_entity_poly.pdbx_seq_one_letter_code
_entity_poly.pdbx_strand_id
1 'polypeptide(L)' 'MPLEGVHIDDALQVVEEPAEIMEREIKRLKRSRIPMVKVRWNTRRGSEFTWEHEDSFKKKYPHLFTNRTSLSTTRA' A
#
# COMPACT_ATOMS: atom_id res chain seq x y z
N MET A 1 6.78 -9.07 45.25
CA MET A 1 6.89 -9.56 43.86
C MET A 1 6.56 -8.39 42.94
N PRO A 2 7.53 -7.76 42.26
CA PRO A 2 7.25 -6.66 41.34
C PRO A 2 6.77 -7.23 39.99
N LEU A 3 5.77 -6.62 39.36
CA LEU A 3 5.27 -7.06 38.05
C LEU A 3 6.37 -6.86 37.00
N GLU A 4 6.89 -7.95 36.45
CA GLU A 4 7.76 -7.94 35.28
C GLU A 4 7.15 -7.08 34.17
N GLY A 5 7.85 -6.00 33.83
CA GLY A 5 7.47 -5.06 32.79
C GLY A 5 7.35 -5.77 31.45
N VAL A 6 6.25 -5.52 30.76
CA VAL A 6 6.08 -5.87 29.35
C VAL A 6 7.11 -5.08 28.56
N HIS A 7 8.18 -5.75 28.14
CA HIS A 7 9.15 -5.22 27.21
C HIS A 7 8.53 -5.32 25.80
N ILE A 8 7.87 -4.25 25.36
CA ILE A 8 7.54 -4.09 23.95
C ILE A 8 8.84 -3.67 23.28
N ASP A 9 9.39 -4.54 22.45
CA ASP A 9 10.50 -4.19 21.58
C ASP A 9 9.95 -3.22 20.51
N ASP A 10 9.95 -1.92 20.84
CA ASP A 10 9.47 -0.82 20.00
C ASP A 10 10.34 -0.61 18.74
N ALA A 11 11.36 -1.46 18.52
CA ALA A 11 12.25 -1.44 17.37
C ALA A 11 11.93 -2.52 16.32
N LEU A 12 10.76 -3.17 16.37
CA LEU A 12 10.22 -3.87 15.21
C LEU A 12 9.82 -2.82 14.16
N GLN A 13 10.80 -2.37 13.37
CA GLN A 13 10.55 -1.90 12.03
C GLN A 13 9.91 -3.08 11.29
N VAL A 14 8.59 -3.18 11.40
CA VAL A 14 7.80 -3.95 10.45
C VAL A 14 8.12 -3.27 9.14
N VAL A 15 9.02 -3.87 8.36
CA VAL A 15 9.24 -3.47 6.98
C VAL A 15 7.92 -3.84 6.31
N GLU A 16 6.98 -2.90 6.35
CA GLU A 16 5.67 -3.02 5.73
C GLU A 16 5.93 -3.09 4.23
N GLU A 17 6.03 -4.32 3.73
CA GLU A 17 6.23 -4.55 2.31
C GLU A 17 4.87 -4.38 1.61
N PRO A 18 4.78 -3.50 0.61
CA PRO A 18 3.55 -3.34 -0.14
C PRO A 18 3.30 -4.62 -0.94
N ALA A 19 2.23 -5.32 -0.62
CA ALA A 19 1.89 -6.58 -1.25
C ALA A 19 1.35 -6.36 -2.66
N GLU A 20 0.39 -5.43 -2.80
CA GLU A 20 -0.38 -5.27 -4.03
C GLU A 20 -1.04 -3.90 -4.14
N ILE A 21 -1.17 -3.40 -5.37
CA ILE A 21 -2.07 -2.29 -5.69
C ILE A 21 -3.47 -2.82 -5.96
N MET A 22 -4.36 -2.60 -5.00
CA MET A 22 -5.73 -3.09 -5.04
C MET A 22 -6.64 -2.27 -5.95
N GLU A 23 -6.44 -0.95 -5.95
CA GLU A 23 -7.32 -0.03 -6.66
C GLU A 23 -6.53 1.18 -7.16
N ARG A 24 -7.03 1.81 -8.23
CA ARG A 24 -6.53 3.09 -8.71
C ARG A 24 -7.69 4.06 -8.87
N GLU A 25 -7.56 5.24 -8.29
CA GLU A 25 -8.56 6.29 -8.36
C GLU A 25 -7.90 7.60 -8.77
N ILE A 26 -8.60 8.43 -9.55
CA ILE A 26 -8.15 9.78 -9.86
C ILE A 26 -9.06 10.76 -9.13
N LYS A 27 -8.54 11.40 -8.09
CA LYS A 27 -9.26 12.47 -7.39
C LYS A 27 -9.26 13.72 -8.26
N ARG A 28 -10.45 14.17 -8.65
CA ARG A 28 -10.63 15.40 -9.42
C ARG A 28 -10.88 16.56 -8.47
N LEU A 29 -10.00 17.55 -8.53
CA LEU A 29 -10.18 18.85 -7.89
C LEU A 29 -10.56 19.89 -8.96
N LYS A 30 -10.90 21.11 -8.52
CA LYS A 30 -11.35 22.20 -9.42
C LYS A 30 -10.39 22.49 -10.58
N ARG A 31 -9.08 22.27 -10.39
CA ARG A 31 -8.02 22.57 -11.40
C ARG A 31 -7.01 21.45 -11.62
N SER A 32 -7.13 20.33 -10.91
CA SER A 32 -6.12 19.28 -10.96
C SER A 32 -6.74 17.90 -10.84
N ARG A 33 -5.98 16.91 -11.28
CA ARG A 33 -6.31 15.48 -11.19
C ARG A 33 -5.15 14.81 -10.48
N ILE A 34 -5.44 14.13 -9.39
CA ILE A 34 -4.44 13.49 -8.54
C ILE A 34 -4.66 11.99 -8.64
N PRO A 35 -3.80 11.25 -9.35
CA PRO A 35 -3.84 9.79 -9.36
C PRO A 35 -3.39 9.25 -8.00
N MET A 36 -4.22 8.39 -7.43
CA MET A 36 -3.98 7.69 -6.17
C MET A 36 -4.13 6.19 -6.38
N VAL A 37 -3.36 5.41 -5.64
CA VAL A 37 -3.41 3.96 -5.64
C VAL A 37 -3.71 3.46 -4.23
N LYS A 38 -4.63 2.51 -4.11
CA LYS A 38 -4.89 1.80 -2.86
C LYS A 38 -3.90 0.65 -2.76
N VAL A 39 -3.08 0.68 -1.74
CA VAL A 39 -2.01 -0.30 -1.53
C VAL A 39 -2.38 -1.18 -0.36
N ARG A 40 -2.30 -2.50 -0.54
CA ARG A 40 -2.36 -3.48 0.54
C ARG A 40 -0.96 -3.69 1.10
N TRP A 41 -0.81 -3.55 2.40
CA TRP A 41 0.45 -3.80 3.11
C TRP A 41 0.41 -5.15 3.80
N ASN A 42 1.52 -5.89 3.74
CA ASN A 42 1.65 -7.16 4.43
C ASN A 42 2.21 -6.91 5.84
N THR A 43 1.37 -6.39 6.74
CA THR A 43 1.79 -6.15 8.13
C THR A 43 1.52 -7.40 8.97
N ARG A 44 2.33 -7.63 10.01
CA ARG A 44 2.13 -8.76 10.93
C ARG A 44 0.79 -8.68 11.68
N ARG A 45 0.18 -7.48 11.75
CA ARG A 45 -1.05 -7.20 12.49
C ARG A 45 -2.31 -7.31 11.63
N GLY A 46 -2.19 -7.50 10.32
CA GLY A 46 -3.33 -7.68 9.41
C GLY A 46 -3.09 -7.09 8.02
N SER A 47 -4.12 -7.13 7.19
CA SER A 47 -4.10 -6.40 5.91
C SER A 47 -4.44 -4.93 6.16
N GLU A 48 -3.44 -4.07 6.06
CA GLU A 48 -3.64 -2.62 6.09
C GLU A 48 -3.78 -2.09 4.67
N PHE A 49 -4.62 -1.07 4.51
CA PHE A 49 -4.87 -0.44 3.23
C PHE A 49 -4.65 1.06 3.35
N THR A 50 -3.71 1.60 2.58
CA THR A 50 -3.48 3.04 2.48
C THR A 50 -3.67 3.54 1.06
N TRP A 51 -3.95 4.83 0.94
CA TRP A 51 -4.01 5.52 -0.34
C TRP A 51 -2.73 6.32 -0.55
N GLU A 52 -1.95 5.93 -1.56
CA GLU A 52 -0.67 6.55 -1.89
C GLU A 52 -0.76 7.30 -3.22
N HIS A 53 0.08 8.32 -3.38
CA HIS A 53 0.23 8.99 -4.67
C HIS A 53 0.89 8.07 -5.69
N GLU A 54 0.25 7.88 -6.85
CA GLU A 54 0.70 6.93 -7.86
C GLU A 54 2.14 7.21 -8.33
N ASP A 55 2.48 8.47 -8.58
CA ASP A 55 3.79 8.85 -9.13
C ASP A 55 4.94 8.54 -8.16
N SER A 56 4.76 8.87 -6.88
CA SER A 56 5.74 8.59 -5.83
C SER A 56 5.85 7.08 -5.58
N PHE A 57 4.71 6.40 -5.56
CA PHE A 57 4.66 4.97 -5.29
C PHE A 57 5.27 4.16 -6.43
N LYS A 58 5.04 4.55 -7.69
CA LYS A 58 5.63 3.93 -8.88
C LYS A 58 7.14 4.08 -8.94
N LYS A 59 7.70 5.21 -8.46
CA LYS A 59 9.14 5.39 -8.36
C LYS A 59 9.76 4.45 -7.33
N LYS A 60 9.09 4.24 -6.19
CA LYS A 60 9.58 3.39 -5.10
C LYS A 60 9.38 1.89 -5.37
N TYR A 61 8.26 1.51 -5.97
CA TYR A 61 7.87 0.13 -6.22
C TYR A 61 7.38 -0.08 -7.66
N PRO A 62 8.24 0.12 -8.67
CA PRO A 62 7.84 0.03 -10.08
C PRO A 62 7.32 -1.37 -10.45
N HIS A 63 7.81 -2.42 -9.79
CA HIS A 63 7.42 -3.81 -10.05
C HIS A 63 5.93 -4.08 -9.77
N LEU A 64 5.30 -3.36 -8.84
CA LEU A 64 3.86 -3.48 -8.54
C LEU A 64 2.97 -2.94 -9.67
N PHE A 65 3.53 -2.16 -10.60
CA PHE A 65 2.80 -1.59 -11.72
C PHE A 65 2.92 -2.42 -13.01
N THR A 66 3.85 -3.36 -13.08
CA THR A 66 4.20 -4.10 -14.32
C THR A 66 3.20 -5.21 -14.66
N ASN A 67 2.58 -5.86 -13.66
CA ASN A 67 1.73 -7.05 -13.87
C ASN A 67 0.28 -6.77 -14.31
N ARG A 68 -0.16 -5.52 -14.40
CA ARG A 68 -1.57 -5.19 -14.70
C ARG A 68 -1.91 -5.01 -16.18
N THR A 69 -0.93 -5.09 -17.08
CA THR A 69 -1.20 -4.98 -18.52
C THR A 69 -1.94 -6.21 -19.08
N SER A 70 -2.02 -7.34 -18.35
CA SER A 70 -2.61 -8.59 -18.85
C SER A 70 -3.95 -9.02 -18.21
N LEU A 71 -4.48 -8.34 -17.18
CA LEU A 71 -5.72 -8.77 -16.49
C LEU A 71 -7.00 -7.98 -16.84
N SER A 72 -6.95 -7.07 -17.82
CA SER A 72 -8.13 -6.30 -18.25
C SER A 72 -8.96 -6.95 -19.37
N THR A 73 -8.71 -8.21 -19.74
CA THR A 73 -9.50 -8.92 -20.76
C THR A 73 -10.11 -10.18 -20.18
N THR A 74 -11.34 -10.04 -19.65
CA THR A 74 -12.54 -10.82 -20.02
C THR A 74 -13.59 -10.56 -18.93
N ARG A 75 -14.44 -9.55 -19.16
CA ARG A 75 -15.82 -9.59 -18.67
C ARG A 75 -16.63 -10.21 -19.80
N ALA A 76 -17.07 -11.45 -19.60
CA ALA A 76 -18.24 -12.00 -20.28
C ALA A 76 -19.48 -11.63 -19.46
#